data_AF-A0A2S4UDA2-F1
#
_entry.id   AF-A0A2S4UDA2-F1
#
_cell.length_a   1.000
_cell.length_b   1.000
_cell.length_c   1.000
_cell.angle_alpha   90.00
_cell.angle_beta   90.00
_cell.angle_gamma   90.00
#
_symmetry.space_group_name_H-M   'P 1'
#
loop_
_entity.id
_entity.type
_entity.pdbx_description
1 polymer ?
#
loop_
_entity_poly.entity_id
_entity_poly.type
_entity_poly.pdbx_seq_one_letter_code
_entity_poly.pdbx_strand_id
1 'polypeptide(L)'
;MAVHITRFNQFSLVYGVKDTINTRFITESWTNPLLKEKMEALDEHYPVWLYNPIMKLEGFNGVLDTPVELLHVVLLGFVKYLARGDISKLSDTNKSILIARLEAFDSSNLNVGSMKPR
;
A
#
# COMPACT_ATOMS: atom_id res chain seq x y z
N MET A 1 -21.67 6.95 -15.01
CA MET A 1 -20.51 7.54 -14.30
C MET A 1 -20.29 6.93 -12.92
N ALA A 2 -21.27 6.96 -12.00
CA ALA A 2 -21.16 6.31 -10.68
C ALA A 2 -21.11 4.77 -10.73
N VAL A 3 -21.75 4.15 -11.74
CA VAL A 3 -21.86 2.69 -11.86
C VAL A 3 -20.51 1.99 -12.04
N HIS A 4 -19.60 2.54 -12.85
CA HIS A 4 -18.28 1.93 -13.09
C HIS A 4 -17.38 1.96 -11.84
N ILE A 5 -17.53 2.97 -10.97
CA ILE A 5 -16.76 3.07 -9.70
C ILE A 5 -17.27 2.06 -8.68
N THR A 6 -18.59 1.94 -8.52
CA THR A 6 -19.17 0.94 -7.61
C THR A 6 -18.78 -0.46 -8.06
N ARG A 7 -18.86 -0.73 -9.36
CA ARG A 7 -18.42 -1.98 -9.97
C ARG A 7 -16.92 -2.20 -9.77
N PHE A 8 -16.09 -1.18 -9.96
CA PHE A 8 -14.66 -1.28 -9.72
C PHE A 8 -14.32 -1.58 -8.26
N ASN A 9 -14.94 -0.90 -7.31
CA ASN A 9 -14.71 -1.15 -5.89
C ASN A 9 -15.13 -2.57 -5.50
N GLN A 10 -16.26 -3.05 -6.01
CA GLN A 10 -16.73 -4.41 -5.77
C GLN A 10 -15.74 -5.45 -6.34
N PHE A 11 -15.33 -5.30 -7.59
CA PHE A 11 -14.40 -6.25 -8.21
C PHE A 11 -12.97 -6.14 -7.66
N SER A 12 -12.51 -4.95 -7.27
CA SER A 12 -11.23 -4.78 -6.59
C SER A 12 -11.16 -5.54 -5.27
N LEU A 13 -12.29 -5.64 -4.55
CA LEU A 13 -12.38 -6.47 -3.34
C LEU A 13 -12.36 -7.97 -3.68
N VAL A 14 -13.06 -8.38 -4.76
CA VAL A 14 -13.16 -9.79 -5.19
C VAL A 14 -11.85 -10.31 -5.79
N TYR A 15 -11.14 -9.50 -6.56
CA TYR A 15 -9.86 -9.85 -7.19
C TYR A 15 -8.65 -9.49 -6.31
N GLY A 16 -8.90 -8.81 -5.19
CA GLY A 16 -8.02 -8.78 -4.02
C GLY A 16 -6.74 -7.96 -4.13
N VAL A 17 -6.57 -7.12 -5.16
CA VAL A 17 -5.47 -6.15 -5.23
C VAL A 17 -5.93 -4.82 -5.82
N LYS A 18 -5.71 -3.73 -5.07
CA LYS A 18 -5.75 -2.35 -5.57
C LYS A 18 -4.32 -1.89 -5.83
N ASP A 19 -3.91 -1.85 -7.08
CA ASP A 19 -2.61 -1.30 -7.46
C ASP A 19 -2.73 0.19 -7.84
N THR A 20 -1.60 0.90 -7.71
CA THR A 20 -1.51 2.33 -8.00
C THR A 20 -1.78 2.65 -9.47
N ILE A 21 -1.45 1.73 -10.39
CA ILE A 21 -1.58 1.95 -11.83
C ILE A 21 -3.05 1.94 -12.24
N ASN A 22 -3.80 0.90 -11.87
CA ASN A 22 -5.25 0.79 -12.11
C ASN A 22 -6.02 1.89 -11.40
N THR A 23 -5.64 2.20 -10.15
CA THR A 23 -6.24 3.31 -9.40
C THR A 23 -6.04 4.65 -10.12
N ARG A 24 -4.83 4.90 -10.63
CA ARG A 24 -4.50 6.11 -11.38
C ARG A 24 -5.24 6.16 -12.72
N PHE A 25 -5.26 5.07 -13.47
CA PHE A 25 -5.98 4.96 -14.75
C PHE A 25 -7.46 5.32 -14.59
N ILE A 26 -8.10 4.80 -13.56
CA ILE A 26 -9.52 5.08 -13.27
C ILE A 26 -9.70 6.53 -12.82
N THR A 27 -8.85 7.02 -11.93
CA THR A 27 -8.94 8.41 -11.44
C THR A 27 -8.76 9.42 -12.58
N GLU A 28 -7.81 9.18 -13.49
CA GLU A 28 -7.54 10.05 -14.65
C GLU A 28 -8.60 9.92 -15.76
N SER A 29 -9.26 8.76 -15.88
CA SER A 29 -10.41 8.57 -16.80
C SER A 29 -11.59 9.49 -16.49
N TRP A 30 -11.63 10.08 -15.30
CA TRP A 30 -12.68 11.03 -14.92
C TRP A 30 -12.50 12.39 -15.59
N THR A 31 -11.25 12.79 -15.82
CA THR A 31 -10.90 14.10 -16.35
C THR A 31 -10.64 14.04 -17.86
N ASN A 32 -10.10 12.93 -18.36
CA ASN A 32 -9.72 12.79 -19.76
C ASN A 32 -10.71 11.92 -20.55
N PRO A 33 -11.41 12.50 -21.56
CA PRO A 33 -12.43 11.78 -22.33
C PRO A 33 -11.88 10.60 -23.14
N LEU A 34 -10.63 10.66 -23.60
CA LEU A 34 -9.99 9.54 -24.33
C LEU A 34 -9.76 8.33 -23.42
N LEU A 35 -9.40 8.58 -22.16
CA LEU A 35 -9.21 7.52 -21.16
C LEU A 35 -10.54 6.91 -20.74
N LYS A 36 -11.59 7.72 -20.70
CA LYS A 36 -12.96 7.25 -20.43
C LYS A 36 -13.46 6.29 -21.50
N GLU A 37 -13.28 6.63 -22.79
CA GLU A 37 -13.67 5.76 -23.91
C GLU A 37 -12.91 4.43 -23.85
N LYS A 38 -11.60 4.47 -23.58
CA LYS A 38 -10.80 3.25 -23.38
C LYS A 38 -11.29 2.41 -22.20
N MET A 39 -11.67 3.05 -21.09
CA MET A 39 -12.20 2.34 -19.92
C MET A 39 -13.54 1.66 -20.23
N GLU A 40 -14.43 2.34 -20.96
CA GLU A 40 -15.72 1.78 -21.37
C GLU A 40 -15.53 0.59 -22.34
N ALA A 41 -14.62 0.70 -23.31
CA ALA A 41 -14.28 -0.40 -24.20
C ALA A 41 -13.69 -1.62 -23.45
N LEU A 42 -12.84 -1.39 -22.45
CA LEU A 42 -12.27 -2.45 -21.62
C LEU A 42 -13.31 -3.11 -20.71
N ASP A 43 -14.23 -2.36 -20.10
CA ASP A 43 -15.30 -2.91 -19.25
C ASP A 43 -16.27 -3.78 -20.08
N GLU A 44 -16.49 -3.44 -21.35
CA GLU A 44 -17.34 -4.20 -22.27
C GLU A 44 -16.67 -5.47 -22.80
N HIS A 45 -15.43 -5.39 -23.28
CA HIS A 45 -14.78 -6.49 -24.01
C HIS A 45 -13.90 -7.36 -23.12
N TYR A 46 -13.27 -6.78 -22.11
CA TYR A 46 -12.25 -7.43 -21.27
C TYR A 46 -12.37 -7.02 -19.80
N PRO A 47 -13.50 -7.32 -19.13
CA PRO A 47 -13.76 -6.82 -17.78
C PRO A 47 -12.70 -7.27 -16.76
N VAL A 48 -12.07 -8.44 -16.97
CA VAL A 48 -11.03 -8.96 -16.07
C VAL A 48 -9.73 -8.15 -16.15
N TRP A 49 -9.44 -7.49 -17.28
CA TRP A 49 -8.17 -6.76 -17.48
C TRP A 49 -8.13 -5.42 -16.75
N LEU A 50 -9.29 -4.89 -16.39
CA LEU A 50 -9.39 -3.67 -15.57
C LEU A 50 -9.04 -3.94 -14.09
N TYR A 51 -8.96 -5.21 -13.70
CA TYR A 51 -8.67 -5.65 -12.34
C TYR A 51 -7.37 -6.46 -12.36
N ASN A 52 -6.61 -6.43 -11.26
CA ASN A 52 -5.46 -7.30 -11.12
C ASN A 52 -5.92 -8.66 -10.54
N PRO A 53 -5.93 -9.76 -11.32
CA PRO A 53 -6.41 -11.05 -10.84
C PRO A 53 -5.31 -11.87 -10.14
N ILE A 54 -4.22 -11.25 -9.67
CA ILE A 54 -3.08 -11.97 -9.09
C ILE A 54 -3.49 -12.91 -7.95
N MET A 55 -4.55 -12.57 -7.20
CA MET A 55 -5.10 -13.41 -6.13
C MET A 55 -5.87 -14.65 -6.63
N LYS A 56 -6.16 -14.73 -7.93
CA LYS A 56 -6.78 -15.89 -8.61
C LYS A 56 -5.76 -16.73 -9.37
N LEU A 57 -4.47 -16.41 -9.30
CA LEU A 57 -3.43 -17.21 -9.93
C LEU A 57 -3.38 -18.60 -9.25
N GLU A 58 -3.45 -19.67 -10.04
CA GLU A 58 -3.32 -21.02 -9.50
C GLU A 58 -1.96 -21.18 -8.82
N GLY A 59 -1.98 -21.63 -7.56
CA GLY A 59 -0.78 -21.77 -6.75
C GLY A 59 -0.33 -20.52 -5.99
N PHE A 60 -1.08 -19.41 -6.08
CA PHE A 60 -0.86 -18.23 -5.24
C PHE A 60 -1.92 -18.16 -4.12
N ASN A 61 -1.46 -18.21 -2.88
CA ASN A 61 -2.24 -18.01 -1.67
C ASN A 61 -1.80 -16.70 -1.01
N GLY A 62 -2.61 -15.65 -1.13
CA GLY A 62 -2.26 -14.34 -0.56
C GLY A 62 -2.00 -14.32 0.96
N VAL A 63 -2.43 -15.33 1.72
CA VAL A 63 -2.11 -15.46 3.15
C VAL A 63 -0.76 -16.15 3.37
N LEU A 64 -0.48 -17.22 2.61
CA LEU A 64 0.76 -17.98 2.76
C LEU A 64 1.94 -17.36 2.00
N ASP A 65 1.69 -16.81 0.82
CA ASP A 65 2.71 -16.34 -0.13
C ASP A 65 2.97 -14.84 -0.03
N THR A 66 2.04 -14.07 0.55
CA THR A 66 2.27 -12.66 0.91
C THR A 66 2.03 -12.46 2.40
N PRO A 67 3.00 -12.81 3.26
CA PRO A 67 2.85 -12.70 4.71
C PRO A 67 2.96 -11.24 5.17
N VAL A 68 2.36 -10.26 4.48
CA VAL A 68 2.46 -8.84 4.84
C VAL A 68 1.89 -8.59 6.24
N GLU A 69 0.85 -9.32 6.62
CA GLU A 69 0.25 -9.28 7.96
C GLU A 69 1.20 -9.81 9.03
N LEU A 70 1.74 -11.01 8.81
CA LEU A 70 2.72 -11.61 9.71
C LEU A 70 4.03 -10.81 9.75
N LEU A 71 4.49 -10.30 8.61
CA LEU A 71 5.71 -9.53 8.45
C LEU A 71 5.61 -8.21 9.23
N HIS A 72 4.52 -7.46 9.06
CA HIS A 72 4.40 -6.22 9.83
C HIS A 72 4.17 -6.50 11.32
N VAL A 73 3.49 -7.58 11.71
CA VAL A 73 3.34 -7.96 13.14
C VAL A 73 4.69 -8.35 13.75
N VAL A 74 5.50 -9.13 13.05
CA VAL A 74 6.85 -9.54 13.49
C VAL A 74 7.80 -8.33 13.56
N LEU A 75 7.83 -7.50 12.50
CA LEU A 75 8.65 -6.28 12.47
C LEU A 75 8.22 -5.29 13.56
N LEU A 76 6.91 -5.07 13.73
CA LEU A 76 6.38 -4.21 14.79
C LEU A 76 6.68 -4.78 16.18
N GLY A 77 6.62 -6.11 16.34
CA GLY A 77 7.01 -6.80 17.55
C GLY A 77 8.48 -6.53 17.89
N PHE A 78 9.39 -6.74 16.93
CA PHE A 78 10.81 -6.49 17.10
C PHE A 78 11.11 -5.04 17.50
N VAL A 79 10.54 -4.06 16.78
CA VAL A 79 10.70 -2.64 17.10
C VAL A 79 10.15 -2.30 18.49
N LYS A 80 8.98 -2.86 18.87
CA LYS A 80 8.41 -2.65 20.22
C LYS A 80 9.30 -3.22 21.32
N TYR A 81 9.91 -4.39 21.11
CA TYR A 81 10.81 -4.99 22.10
C TYR A 81 12.12 -4.22 22.22
N LEU A 82 12.73 -3.79 21.12
CA LEU A 82 13.92 -2.92 21.14
C LEU A 82 13.61 -1.59 21.84
N ALA A 83 12.47 -0.98 21.53
CA ALA A 83 12.05 0.26 22.17
C ALA A 83 11.86 0.10 23.68
N ARG A 84 11.21 -0.98 24.10
CA ARG A 84 10.96 -1.23 25.52
C ARG A 84 12.21 -1.69 26.27
N GLY A 85 13.06 -2.49 25.66
CA GLY A 85 14.19 -3.14 26.33
C GLY A 85 15.45 -2.28 26.37
N ASP A 86 15.74 -1.61 25.25
CA ASP A 86 16.99 -0.87 25.05
C ASP A 86 16.73 0.62 25.10
N ILE A 87 15.76 1.13 24.31
CA ILE A 87 15.47 2.58 24.23
C ILE A 87 15.06 3.17 25.59
N SER A 88 14.26 2.42 26.37
CA SER A 88 13.78 2.87 27.69
C SER A 88 14.90 3.07 28.73
N LYS A 89 16.02 2.35 28.59
CA LYS A 89 17.14 2.34 29.54
C LYS A 89 18.25 3.34 29.19
N LEU A 90 18.17 4.01 28.04
CA LEU A 90 19.17 5.02 27.66
C LEU A 90 19.08 6.27 28.54
N SER A 91 20.24 6.88 28.77
CA SER A 91 20.34 8.22 29.36
C SER A 91 19.74 9.28 28.42
N ASP A 92 19.36 10.42 28.99
CA ASP A 92 18.72 11.49 28.23
C ASP A 92 19.60 12.05 27.12
N THR A 93 20.93 12.07 27.32
CA THR A 93 21.92 12.43 26.28
C THR A 93 21.91 11.44 25.12
N ASN A 94 21.79 10.15 25.38
CA ASN A 94 21.78 9.16 24.30
C ASN A 94 20.41 9.11 23.59
N LYS A 95 19.32 9.45 24.29
CA LYS A 95 18.01 9.64 23.69
C LYS A 95 17.99 10.81 22.72
N SER A 96 18.61 11.95 23.06
CA SER A 96 18.68 13.09 22.14
C SER A 96 19.50 12.78 20.88
N ILE A 97 20.60 12.04 21.02
CA ILE A 97 21.39 11.55 19.88
C ILE A 97 20.56 10.59 19.00
N LEU A 98 19.79 9.69 19.61
CA LEU A 98 18.92 8.76 18.88
C LEU A 98 17.84 9.51 18.08
N ILE A 99 17.21 10.52 18.69
CA ILE A 99 16.22 11.39 18.01
C ILE A 99 16.88 12.09 16.81
N ALA A 100 18.03 12.73 17.00
CA ALA A 100 18.74 13.41 15.92
C ALA A 100 19.11 12.46 14.76
N ARG A 101 19.49 11.22 15.06
CA ARG A 101 19.77 10.19 14.04
C ARG A 101 18.52 9.74 13.29
N LEU A 102 17.39 9.61 13.98
CA LEU A 102 16.12 9.28 13.35
C LEU A 102 15.61 10.42 12.46
N GLU A 103 15.82 11.67 12.87
CA GLU A 103 15.48 12.84 12.07
C GLU A 103 16.38 13.01 10.84
N ALA A 104 17.65 12.59 10.93
CA ALA A 104 18.60 12.57 9.83
C ALA A 104 18.42 11.38 8.87
N PHE A 105 17.54 10.44 9.19
CA PHE A 105 17.28 9.28 8.35
C PHE A 105 16.61 9.71 7.03
N ASP A 106 17.25 9.43 5.90
CA ASP A 106 16.72 9.76 4.60
C ASP A 106 15.57 8.82 4.21
N SER A 107 14.35 9.34 4.26
CA SER A 107 13.15 8.63 3.85
C SER A 107 12.79 8.86 2.39
N SER A 108 13.62 9.54 1.58
CA SER A 108 13.31 9.92 0.19
C SER A 108 12.86 8.75 -0.69
N ASN A 109 13.40 7.56 -0.47
CA ASN A 109 13.07 6.34 -1.20
C ASN A 109 12.01 5.46 -0.53
N LEU A 110 11.59 5.79 0.69
CA LEU A 110 10.40 5.19 1.29
C LEU A 110 9.22 6.10 0.95
N ASN A 111 8.18 5.54 0.32
CA ASN A 111 6.94 6.26 0.02
C ASN A 111 6.11 6.53 1.30
N VAL A 112 6.73 7.12 2.32
CA VAL A 112 6.20 7.39 3.66
C VAL A 112 6.38 8.88 3.98
N GLY A 113 5.42 9.47 4.69
CA GLY A 113 5.50 10.88 5.09
C GLY A 113 6.66 11.16 6.07
N SER A 114 6.97 12.45 6.26
CA SER A 114 8.03 12.90 7.17
C SER A 114 7.84 12.35 8.59
N MET A 115 8.85 11.66 9.14
CA MET A 115 8.83 11.05 10.47
C MET A 115 9.03 12.04 11.63
N LYS A 116 8.67 13.31 11.44
CA LYS A 116 8.88 14.34 12.47
C LYS A 116 7.95 14.10 13.66
N PRO A 117 8.46 14.12 14.91
CA PRO A 117 7.60 14.15 16.09
C PRO A 117 6.75 15.42 16.07
N ARG A 118 5.48 15.31 16.50
CA ARG A 118 4.58 16.45 16.75
C ARG A 118 4.93 17.15 18.05
#